data_AF-A0A7T0BY73-F1
#
_entry.id   AF-A0A7T0BY73-F1
#
_cell.length_a   1.000
_cell.length_b   1.000
_cell.length_c   1.000
_cell.angle_alpha   90.00
_cell.angle_beta   90.00
_cell.angle_gamma   90.00
#
_symmetry.space_group_name_H-M   'P 1'
#
loop_
_entity.id
_entity.type
_entity.pdbx_description
1 polymer ?
#
loop_
_entity_poly.entity_id
_entity_poly.type
_entity_poly.pdbx_seq_one_letter_code
_entity_poly.pdbx_strand_id
1 'polypeptide(L)'
;MTDRTHVIQYWQKFFADLLIGTFLYLFLFSVGGVGVGLLAVWWLNSGYINPEIESVWLNWLTFIVAFGWQSVFGWAHGLIACTLWVAGKKLKEGLVGLHDLLDILTTGVMASYPNLDKQIPKKELEEKFEKLGHQFLEDLKLKGGPINFAKRMIFLVILKVLKFFFINDFLEEIRKKNKDELNRADIESAVRRVGVDILLSPLTDYIYILHGLNGAALLGTVGLPLLLFWIF
;
A
#
# COMPACT_ATOMS: atom_id res chain seq x y z
N MET A 1 -14.00 18.98 -12.80
CA MET A 1 -12.64 19.53 -12.64
C MET A 1 -12.28 19.43 -11.18
N THR A 2 -11.24 18.66 -10.88
CA THR A 2 -10.77 18.42 -9.52
C THR A 2 -10.02 19.64 -9.02
N ASP A 3 -10.36 20.16 -7.83
CA ASP A 3 -9.68 21.32 -7.25
C ASP A 3 -8.27 20.95 -6.76
N ARG A 4 -7.27 21.74 -7.19
CA ARG A 4 -5.86 21.53 -6.83
C ARG A 4 -5.64 21.54 -5.32
N THR A 5 -6.34 22.42 -4.61
CA THR A 5 -6.22 22.51 -3.15
C THR A 5 -6.74 21.25 -2.46
N HIS A 6 -7.86 20.69 -2.95
CA HIS A 6 -8.40 19.44 -2.44
C HIS A 6 -7.41 18.27 -2.60
N VAL A 7 -6.78 18.14 -3.76
CA VAL A 7 -5.83 17.04 -4.03
C VAL A 7 -4.55 17.20 -3.19
N ILE A 8 -4.07 18.42 -2.99
CA ILE A 8 -2.95 18.71 -2.07
C ILE A 8 -3.31 18.26 -0.64
N GLN A 9 -4.48 18.64 -0.14
CA GLN A 9 -4.94 18.26 1.19
C GLN A 9 -5.11 16.74 1.33
N TYR A 10 -5.64 16.08 0.29
CA TYR A 10 -5.75 14.63 0.23
C TYR A 10 -4.40 13.95 0.44
N TRP A 11 -3.37 14.34 -0.35
CA TRP A 11 -2.04 13.77 -0.24
C TRP A 11 -1.36 14.09 1.10
N GLN A 12 -1.56 15.29 1.64
CA GLN A 12 -1.07 15.64 2.99
C GLN A 12 -1.67 14.71 4.07
N LYS A 13 -2.99 14.50 4.01
CA LYS A 13 -3.69 13.59 4.93
C LYS A 13 -3.25 12.14 4.73
N PHE A 14 -3.14 11.69 3.48
CA PHE A 14 -2.67 10.36 3.12
C PHE A 14 -1.30 10.09 3.74
N PHE A 15 -0.33 11.01 3.58
CA PHE A 15 1.00 10.84 4.12
C PHE A 15 1.07 10.95 5.65
N ALA A 16 0.20 11.75 6.28
CA ALA A 16 0.10 11.79 7.73
C ALA A 16 -0.39 10.44 8.28
N ASP A 17 -1.45 9.90 7.69
CA ASP A 17 -2.05 8.61 8.10
C ASP A 17 -1.17 7.41 7.72
N LEU A 18 -0.46 7.46 6.59
CA LEU A 18 0.48 6.41 6.17
C LEU A 18 1.61 6.18 7.18
N LEU A 19 1.96 7.18 8.00
CA LEU A 19 3.07 7.03 8.96
C LEU A 19 2.56 6.88 10.37
N ILE A 20 1.70 7.81 10.83
CA ILE A 20 1.16 7.79 12.19
C ILE A 20 0.20 6.60 12.35
N GLY A 21 -0.68 6.40 11.36
CA GLY A 21 -1.61 5.29 11.34
C GLY A 21 -0.86 3.96 11.30
N THR A 22 0.11 3.80 10.40
CA THR A 22 0.91 2.56 10.31
C THR A 22 1.61 2.22 11.62
N PHE A 23 2.20 3.20 12.31
CA PHE A 23 2.83 2.95 13.60
C PHE A 23 1.82 2.49 14.66
N LEU A 24 0.63 3.11 14.71
CA LEU A 24 -0.44 2.71 15.61
C LEU A 24 -0.93 1.28 15.31
N TYR A 25 -1.15 0.95 14.05
CA TYR A 25 -1.59 -0.39 13.65
C TYR A 25 -0.52 -1.44 13.95
N LEU A 26 0.77 -1.14 13.73
CA LEU A 26 1.87 -2.05 14.08
C LEU A 26 1.86 -2.36 15.58
N PHE A 27 1.69 -1.35 16.42
CA PHE A 27 1.59 -1.54 17.86
C PHE A 27 0.38 -2.40 18.24
N LEU A 28 -0.82 -2.09 17.73
CA LEU A 28 -2.05 -2.82 18.04
C LEU A 28 -1.98 -4.28 17.61
N PHE A 29 -1.48 -4.55 16.40
CA PHE A 29 -1.35 -5.92 15.89
C PHE A 29 -0.25 -6.70 16.59
N SER A 30 0.86 -6.08 17.00
CA SER A 30 1.87 -6.73 17.82
C SER A 30 1.31 -7.12 19.20
N VAL A 31 0.61 -6.21 19.88
CA VAL A 31 -0.02 -6.51 21.17
C VAL A 31 -1.11 -7.57 21.02
N GLY A 32 -1.94 -7.47 19.98
CA GLY A 32 -2.96 -8.46 19.66
C GLY A 32 -2.38 -9.84 19.36
N GLY A 33 -1.31 -9.91 18.56
CA GLY A 33 -0.61 -11.16 18.24
C GLY A 33 -0.02 -11.84 19.47
N VAL A 34 0.59 -11.07 20.38
CA VAL A 34 1.04 -11.58 21.69
C VAL A 34 -0.16 -12.06 22.52
N GLY A 35 -1.25 -11.30 22.58
CA GLY A 35 -2.47 -11.69 23.29
C GLY A 35 -3.05 -13.02 22.81
N VAL A 36 -3.11 -13.23 21.49
CA VAL A 36 -3.52 -14.52 20.89
C VAL A 36 -2.55 -15.64 21.28
N GLY A 37 -1.24 -15.39 21.25
CA GLY A 37 -0.23 -16.35 21.70
C GLY A 37 -0.41 -16.75 23.18
N LEU A 38 -0.68 -15.77 24.06
CA LEU A 38 -0.96 -16.03 25.48
C LEU A 38 -2.23 -16.83 25.70
N LEU A 39 -3.30 -16.54 24.94
CA LEU A 39 -4.54 -17.32 24.99
C LEU A 39 -4.32 -18.77 24.55
N ALA A 40 -3.50 -19.01 23.52
CA ALA A 40 -3.15 -20.35 23.07
C ALA A 40 -2.39 -21.14 24.16
N VAL A 41 -1.47 -20.49 24.88
CA VAL A 41 -0.73 -21.08 26.00
C VAL A 41 -1.66 -21.37 27.19
N TRP A 42 -2.57 -20.45 27.52
CA TRP A 42 -3.56 -20.67 28.57
C TRP A 42 -4.48 -21.85 28.27
N TRP A 43 -4.91 -21.98 26.99
CA TRP A 43 -5.71 -23.11 26.54
C TRP A 43 -4.95 -24.44 26.67
N LEU A 44 -3.68 -24.47 26.27
CA LEU A 44 -2.80 -25.63 26.45
C LEU A 44 -2.71 -26.07 27.92
N ASN A 45 -2.43 -25.13 28.81
CA ASN A 45 -2.30 -25.40 30.24
C ASN A 45 -3.62 -25.88 30.86
N SER A 46 -4.76 -25.34 30.43
CA SER A 46 -6.07 -25.65 31.01
C SER A 46 -6.69 -26.94 30.45
N GLY A 47 -6.37 -27.29 29.20
CA GLY A 47 -7.01 -28.40 28.49
C GLY A 47 -6.17 -29.67 28.34
N TYR A 48 -4.83 -29.60 28.49
CA TYR A 48 -3.94 -30.70 28.10
C TYR A 48 -2.93 -31.12 29.18
N ILE A 49 -2.49 -30.22 30.06
CA ILE A 49 -1.57 -30.58 31.14
C ILE A 49 -2.35 -31.32 32.24
N ASN A 50 -2.28 -32.65 32.21
CA ASN A 50 -2.95 -33.53 33.17
C ASN A 50 -2.05 -33.69 34.42
N PRO A 51 -2.50 -33.32 35.63
CA PRO A 51 -1.63 -33.22 36.81
C PRO A 51 -1.13 -34.57 37.37
N GLU A 52 -1.55 -35.70 36.82
CA GLU A 52 -1.39 -37.00 37.48
C GLU A 52 -0.16 -37.82 37.05
N ILE A 53 0.61 -37.46 36.01
CA ILE A 53 1.67 -38.37 35.48
C ILE A 53 3.03 -37.70 35.15
N GLU A 54 3.13 -36.38 34.99
CA GLU A 54 4.38 -35.76 34.50
C GLU A 54 5.27 -35.12 35.57
N SER A 55 6.59 -35.26 35.41
CA SER A 55 7.55 -34.58 36.30
C SER A 55 7.32 -33.07 36.25
N VAL A 56 7.27 -32.44 37.43
CA VAL A 56 7.03 -30.99 37.57
C VAL A 56 7.98 -30.16 36.71
N TRP A 57 9.24 -30.60 36.57
CA TRP A 57 10.24 -29.90 35.76
C TRP A 57 9.96 -29.99 34.25
N LEU A 58 9.48 -31.14 33.75
CA LEU A 58 9.07 -31.28 32.34
C LEU A 58 7.88 -30.38 32.01
N ASN A 59 6.90 -30.26 32.92
CA ASN A 59 5.76 -29.36 32.75
C ASN A 59 6.20 -27.89 32.62
N TRP A 60 7.14 -27.45 33.47
CA TRP A 60 7.69 -26.09 33.37
C TRP A 60 8.47 -25.86 32.07
N LEU A 61 9.27 -26.84 31.65
CA LEU A 61 10.01 -26.76 30.39
C LEU A 61 9.05 -26.65 29.20
N THR A 62 8.03 -27.50 29.16
CA THR A 62 6.97 -27.50 28.16
C THR A 62 6.25 -26.15 28.11
N PHE A 63 5.87 -25.60 29.25
CA PHE A 63 5.23 -24.30 29.33
C PHE A 63 6.12 -23.16 28.82
N ILE A 64 7.41 -23.14 29.21
CA ILE A 64 8.37 -22.12 28.77
C ILE A 64 8.60 -22.19 27.25
N VAL A 65 8.72 -23.40 26.69
CA VAL A 65 8.90 -23.60 25.25
C VAL A 65 7.66 -23.19 24.47
N ALA A 66 6.47 -23.60 24.93
CA ALA A 66 5.21 -23.21 24.32
C ALA A 66 5.00 -21.69 24.38
N PHE A 67 5.30 -21.07 25.52
CA PHE A 67 5.22 -19.63 25.70
C PHE A 67 6.19 -18.88 24.78
N GLY A 68 7.45 -19.31 24.73
CA GLY A 68 8.45 -18.71 23.85
C GLY A 68 8.05 -18.82 22.37
N TRP A 69 7.60 -19.99 21.95
CA TRP A 69 7.14 -20.23 20.59
C TRP A 69 5.94 -19.36 20.22
N GLN A 70 4.87 -19.41 21.02
CA GLN A 70 3.64 -18.68 20.72
C GLN A 70 3.82 -17.16 20.83
N SER A 71 4.70 -16.68 21.71
CA SER A 71 4.99 -15.24 21.83
C SER A 71 5.79 -14.72 20.63
N VAL A 72 6.84 -15.45 20.21
CA VAL A 72 7.67 -15.05 19.07
C VAL A 72 6.89 -15.12 17.76
N PHE A 73 6.20 -16.23 17.50
CA PHE A 73 5.40 -16.38 16.29
C PHE A 73 4.13 -15.52 16.31
N GLY A 74 3.47 -15.35 17.46
CA GLY A 74 2.33 -14.44 17.61
C GLY A 74 2.70 -13.00 17.32
N TRP A 75 3.86 -12.54 17.82
CA TRP A 75 4.39 -11.22 17.51
C TRP A 75 4.75 -11.07 16.02
N ALA A 76 5.46 -12.03 15.44
CA ALA A 76 5.83 -12.02 14.03
C ALA A 76 4.61 -12.02 13.09
N HIS A 77 3.60 -12.85 13.38
CA HIS A 77 2.34 -12.87 12.63
C HIS A 77 1.56 -11.58 12.78
N GLY A 78 1.54 -10.98 13.97
CA GLY A 78 0.96 -9.65 14.18
C GLY A 78 1.59 -8.61 13.24
N LEU A 79 2.92 -8.59 13.17
CA LEU A 79 3.65 -7.66 12.29
C LEU A 79 3.37 -7.89 10.79
N ILE A 80 3.40 -9.16 10.34
CA ILE A 80 3.12 -9.50 8.94
C ILE A 80 1.68 -9.15 8.59
N ALA A 81 0.71 -9.54 9.43
CA ALA A 81 -0.70 -9.24 9.23
C ALA A 81 -0.96 -7.72 9.17
N CYS A 82 -0.33 -6.96 10.05
CA CYS A 82 -0.40 -5.50 10.04
C CYS A 82 0.16 -4.93 8.75
N THR A 83 1.34 -5.38 8.33
CA THR A 83 2.01 -4.87 7.14
C THR A 83 1.15 -5.10 5.91
N LEU A 84 0.59 -6.31 5.76
CA LEU A 84 -0.33 -6.64 4.66
C LEU A 84 -1.61 -5.80 4.69
N TRP A 85 -2.22 -5.66 5.87
CA TRP A 85 -3.46 -4.90 6.02
C TRP A 85 -3.25 -3.41 5.72
N VAL A 86 -2.21 -2.81 6.29
CA VAL A 86 -1.84 -1.41 6.06
C VAL A 86 -1.47 -1.20 4.59
N ALA A 87 -0.61 -2.04 4.02
CA ALA A 87 -0.21 -1.95 2.63
C ALA A 87 -1.43 -2.02 1.71
N GLY A 88 -2.34 -2.98 1.94
CA GLY A 88 -3.54 -3.11 1.12
C GLY A 88 -4.49 -1.93 1.23
N LYS A 89 -4.73 -1.43 2.44
CA LYS A 89 -5.54 -0.24 2.66
C LYS A 89 -4.92 0.99 1.99
N LYS A 90 -3.62 1.21 2.19
CA LYS A 90 -2.90 2.38 1.68
C LYS A 90 -2.66 2.35 0.18
N LEU A 91 -2.54 1.16 -0.42
CA LEU A 91 -2.53 1.01 -1.86
C LEU A 91 -3.88 1.40 -2.46
N LYS A 92 -5.01 0.97 -1.89
CA LYS A 92 -6.34 1.37 -2.36
C LYS A 92 -6.56 2.89 -2.25
N GLU A 93 -6.23 3.48 -1.10
CA GLU A 93 -6.30 4.94 -0.92
C GLU A 93 -5.34 5.69 -1.86
N GLY A 94 -4.13 5.17 -2.05
CA GLY A 94 -3.14 5.74 -2.96
C GLY A 94 -3.61 5.72 -4.41
N LEU A 95 -4.22 4.60 -4.85
CA LEU A 95 -4.80 4.47 -6.19
C LEU A 95 -5.92 5.48 -6.42
N VAL A 96 -6.82 5.66 -5.46
CA VAL A 96 -7.89 6.69 -5.56
C VAL A 96 -7.27 8.10 -5.74
N GLY A 97 -6.27 8.44 -4.93
CA GLY A 97 -5.59 9.74 -5.05
C GLY A 97 -4.74 9.90 -6.32
N LEU A 98 -4.32 8.77 -6.92
CA LEU A 98 -3.53 8.74 -8.15
C LEU A 98 -4.34 9.26 -9.34
N HIS A 99 -5.63 8.94 -9.39
CA HIS A 99 -6.55 9.41 -10.43
C HIS A 99 -6.66 10.94 -10.43
N ASP A 100 -6.96 11.51 -9.27
CA ASP A 100 -7.10 12.95 -9.09
C ASP A 100 -5.78 13.69 -9.37
N LEU A 101 -4.65 13.08 -8.98
CA LEU A 101 -3.32 13.63 -9.24
C LEU A 101 -2.99 13.62 -10.74
N LEU A 102 -3.27 12.52 -11.43
CA LEU A 102 -3.08 12.42 -12.87
C LEU A 102 -3.97 13.42 -13.61
N ASP A 103 -5.25 13.53 -13.24
CA ASP A 103 -6.19 14.47 -13.86
C ASP A 103 -5.67 15.92 -13.78
N ILE A 104 -5.19 16.36 -12.61
CA ILE A 104 -4.62 17.70 -12.45
C ILE A 104 -3.35 17.89 -13.25
N LEU A 105 -2.40 16.95 -13.15
CA LEU A 105 -1.11 17.08 -13.82
C LEU A 105 -1.31 17.09 -15.33
N THR A 106 -2.11 16.18 -15.84
CA THR A 106 -2.40 16.08 -17.25
C THR A 106 -3.20 17.28 -17.75
N THR A 107 -4.26 17.70 -17.06
CA THR A 107 -5.00 18.93 -17.43
C THR A 107 -4.08 20.16 -17.45
N GLY A 108 -3.14 20.25 -16.50
CA GLY A 108 -2.12 21.30 -16.48
C GLY A 108 -1.17 21.24 -17.69
N VAL A 109 -0.71 20.05 -18.08
CA VAL A 109 0.09 19.85 -19.30
C VAL A 109 -0.73 20.28 -20.53
N MET A 110 -1.99 19.85 -20.59
CA MET A 110 -2.89 20.08 -21.72
C MET A 110 -3.34 21.53 -21.88
N ALA A 111 -3.44 22.29 -20.80
CA ALA A 111 -3.70 23.73 -20.86
C ALA A 111 -2.64 24.50 -21.67
N SER A 112 -1.44 23.92 -21.81
CA SER A 112 -0.37 24.49 -22.64
C SER A 112 -0.47 24.16 -24.13
N TYR A 113 -1.43 23.31 -24.55
CA TYR A 113 -1.59 22.87 -25.94
C TYR A 113 -3.07 22.95 -26.34
N PRO A 114 -3.54 24.12 -26.84
CA PRO A 114 -4.94 24.30 -27.27
C PRO A 114 -5.32 23.41 -28.45
N ASN A 115 -4.37 23.20 -29.38
CA ASN A 115 -4.47 22.29 -30.51
C ASN A 115 -3.25 21.37 -30.48
N LEU A 116 -3.46 20.06 -30.31
CA LEU A 116 -2.37 19.08 -30.35
C LEU A 116 -2.09 18.71 -31.81
N ASP A 117 -0.94 19.14 -32.32
CA ASP A 117 -0.34 18.52 -33.49
C ASP A 117 0.23 17.15 -33.06
N LYS A 118 -0.02 16.11 -33.85
CA LYS A 118 0.55 14.75 -33.65
C LYS A 118 2.09 14.76 -33.54
N GLN A 119 2.75 15.84 -33.96
CA GLN A 119 4.20 16.01 -33.91
C GLN A 119 4.77 16.53 -32.58
N ILE A 120 3.97 16.69 -31.51
CA ILE A 120 4.51 17.16 -30.23
C ILE A 120 5.64 16.22 -29.74
N PRO A 121 6.85 16.75 -29.48
CA PRO A 121 7.96 15.93 -29.00
C PRO A 121 7.61 15.32 -27.64
N LYS A 122 7.71 13.99 -27.52
CA LYS A 122 7.55 13.26 -26.25
C LYS A 122 8.33 13.92 -25.09
N LYS A 123 9.54 14.41 -25.39
CA LYS A 123 10.41 15.09 -24.44
C LYS A 123 9.80 16.38 -23.87
N GLU A 124 9.06 17.14 -24.67
CA GLU A 124 8.43 18.40 -24.23
C GLU A 124 7.26 18.12 -23.27
N LEU A 125 6.45 17.10 -23.55
CA LEU A 125 5.39 16.62 -22.66
C LEU A 125 5.97 16.11 -21.33
N GLU A 126 7.07 15.36 -21.38
CA GLU A 126 7.78 14.88 -20.19
C GLU A 126 8.28 16.02 -19.32
N GLU A 127 8.95 17.01 -19.90
CA GLU A 127 9.49 18.16 -19.18
C GLU A 127 8.39 18.99 -18.52
N LYS A 128 7.26 19.22 -19.22
CA LYS A 128 6.12 19.94 -18.64
C LYS A 128 5.45 19.16 -17.52
N PHE A 129 5.27 17.84 -17.70
CA PHE A 129 4.71 16.96 -16.68
C PHE A 129 5.59 16.96 -15.42
N GLU A 130 6.91 16.84 -15.59
CA GLU A 130 7.88 16.83 -14.50
C GLU A 130 7.91 18.16 -13.75
N LYS A 131 7.85 19.28 -14.47
CA LYS A 131 7.76 20.62 -13.87
C LYS A 131 6.50 20.79 -13.02
N LEU A 132 5.33 20.38 -13.53
CA LEU A 132 4.06 20.45 -12.79
C LEU A 132 4.07 19.50 -11.58
N GLY A 133 4.63 18.31 -11.74
CA GLY A 133 4.80 17.34 -10.64
C GLY A 133 5.70 17.87 -9.53
N HIS A 134 6.82 18.51 -9.88
CA HIS A 134 7.71 19.14 -8.90
C HIS A 134 7.07 20.32 -8.19
N GLN A 135 6.34 21.18 -8.90
CA GLN A 135 5.56 22.26 -8.28
C GLN A 135 4.53 21.70 -7.30
N PHE A 136 3.83 20.61 -7.67
CA PHE A 136 2.89 19.95 -6.77
C PHE A 136 3.59 19.40 -5.52
N LEU A 137 4.76 18.79 -5.68
CA LEU A 137 5.58 18.30 -4.56
C LEU A 137 6.00 19.44 -3.61
N GLU A 138 6.36 20.60 -4.14
CA GLU A 138 6.69 21.79 -3.35
C GLU A 138 5.46 22.31 -2.59
N ASP A 139 4.30 22.34 -3.25
CA ASP A 139 3.03 22.78 -2.67
C ASP A 139 2.51 21.87 -1.56
N LEU A 140 2.89 20.58 -1.57
CA LEU A 140 2.64 19.67 -0.44
C LEU A 140 3.33 20.14 0.85
N LYS A 141 4.29 21.09 0.77
CA LYS A 141 5.00 21.70 1.90
C LYS A 141 5.54 20.65 2.89
N LEU A 142 6.13 19.58 2.36
CA LEU A 142 6.76 18.50 3.13
C LEU A 142 8.07 19.01 3.78
N LYS A 143 7.98 19.91 4.78
CA LYS A 143 9.15 20.59 5.40
C LYS A 143 9.77 19.79 6.55
N GLY A 144 11.06 19.44 6.42
CA GLY A 144 11.99 19.11 7.51
C GLY A 144 11.79 17.77 8.23
N GLY A 145 12.87 17.01 8.44
CA GLY A 145 12.90 15.76 9.22
C GLY A 145 12.88 14.46 8.39
N PRO A 146 13.29 13.32 8.99
CA PRO A 146 13.44 12.03 8.30
C PRO A 146 12.11 11.50 7.75
N ILE A 147 11.01 11.77 8.45
CA ILE A 147 9.65 11.43 8.01
C ILE A 147 9.28 12.15 6.71
N ASN A 148 9.59 13.44 6.60
CA ASN A 148 9.26 14.22 5.40
C ASN A 148 10.16 13.87 4.21
N PHE A 149 11.39 13.42 4.47
CA PHE A 149 12.25 12.82 3.45
C PHE A 149 11.61 11.54 2.87
N ALA A 150 11.11 10.63 3.72
CA ALA A 150 10.43 9.42 3.26
C ALA A 150 9.18 9.74 2.42
N LYS A 151 8.34 10.68 2.87
CA LYS A 151 7.16 11.15 2.11
C LYS A 151 7.55 11.69 0.73
N ARG A 152 8.61 12.53 0.68
CA ARG A 152 9.14 13.09 -0.56
C ARG A 152 9.60 12.00 -1.52
N MET A 153 10.36 11.01 -1.02
CA MET A 153 10.82 9.89 -1.85
C MET A 153 9.66 9.08 -2.41
N ILE A 154 8.65 8.75 -1.60
CA ILE A 154 7.45 8.04 -2.05
C ILE A 154 6.73 8.84 -3.14
N PHE A 155 6.55 10.15 -2.93
CA PHE A 155 5.88 10.99 -3.92
C PHE A 155 6.66 11.11 -5.23
N LEU A 156 8.00 11.19 -5.18
CA LEU A 156 8.84 11.18 -6.38
C LEU A 156 8.68 9.88 -7.18
N VAL A 157 8.57 8.73 -6.50
CA VAL A 157 8.28 7.45 -7.17
C VAL A 157 6.90 7.50 -7.83
N ILE A 158 5.88 8.01 -7.13
CA ILE A 158 4.52 8.18 -7.68
C ILE A 158 4.55 9.04 -8.95
N LEU A 159 5.22 10.21 -8.91
CA LEU A 159 5.34 11.09 -10.07
C LEU A 159 6.06 10.41 -11.24
N LYS A 160 7.10 9.62 -10.97
CA LYS A 160 7.84 8.90 -12.01
C LYS A 160 6.97 7.83 -12.68
N VAL A 161 6.18 7.10 -11.89
CA VAL A 161 5.23 6.10 -12.38
C VAL A 161 4.12 6.76 -13.20
N LEU A 162 3.52 7.83 -12.67
CA LEU A 162 2.51 8.61 -13.38
C LEU A 162 3.03 9.17 -14.71
N LYS A 163 4.24 9.73 -14.72
CA LYS A 163 4.88 10.22 -15.95
C LYS A 163 5.02 9.10 -16.97
N PHE A 164 5.49 7.93 -16.56
CA PHE A 164 5.67 6.80 -17.46
C PHE A 164 4.34 6.37 -18.11
N PHE A 165 3.29 6.16 -17.31
CA PHE A 165 1.98 5.78 -17.82
C PHE A 165 1.34 6.87 -18.65
N PHE A 166 1.30 8.10 -18.12
CA PHE A 166 0.76 9.25 -18.85
C PHE A 166 1.40 9.35 -20.23
N ILE A 167 2.72 9.43 -20.31
CA ILE A 167 3.39 9.67 -21.59
C ILE A 167 3.21 8.51 -22.56
N ASN A 168 3.31 7.26 -22.11
CA ASN A 168 3.18 6.14 -23.03
C ASN A 168 1.73 5.93 -23.48
N ASP A 169 0.80 5.89 -22.54
CA ASP A 169 -0.59 5.55 -22.83
C ASP A 169 -1.33 6.71 -23.51
N PHE A 170 -1.04 7.97 -23.12
CA PHE A 170 -1.61 9.15 -23.76
C PHE A 170 -1.11 9.30 -25.20
N LEU A 171 0.20 9.13 -25.43
CA LEU A 171 0.76 9.21 -26.78
C LEU A 171 0.22 8.08 -27.66
N GLU A 172 0.07 6.88 -27.11
CA GLU A 172 -0.54 5.77 -27.83
C GLU A 172 -2.01 6.07 -28.18
N GLU A 173 -2.79 6.58 -27.24
CA GLU A 173 -4.21 6.90 -27.45
C GLU A 173 -4.42 8.05 -28.44
N ILE A 174 -3.54 9.06 -28.41
CA ILE A 174 -3.53 10.14 -29.40
C ILE A 174 -3.18 9.61 -30.80
N ARG A 175 -2.20 8.70 -30.90
CA ARG A 175 -1.80 8.11 -32.19
C ARG A 175 -2.89 7.23 -32.80
N LYS A 176 -3.74 6.59 -31.98
CA LYS A 176 -4.87 5.78 -32.44
C LYS A 176 -5.98 6.62 -33.10
N LYS A 177 -6.04 7.94 -32.87
CA LYS A 177 -7.05 8.79 -33.49
C LYS A 177 -6.68 9.16 -34.93
N ASN A 178 -7.56 8.83 -35.87
CA ASN A 178 -7.41 9.07 -37.31
C ASN A 178 -7.49 10.55 -37.76
N LYS A 179 -7.50 11.52 -36.85
CA LYS A 179 -7.55 12.96 -37.18
C LYS A 179 -6.19 13.59 -37.02
N ASP A 180 -5.75 14.41 -37.97
CA ASP A 180 -4.44 15.08 -37.90
C ASP A 180 -4.40 16.23 -36.90
N GLU A 181 -5.55 16.87 -36.65
CA GLU A 181 -5.74 17.82 -35.56
C GLU A 181 -6.68 17.24 -34.50
N LEU A 182 -6.21 17.20 -33.25
CA LEU A 182 -7.00 16.76 -32.11
C LEU A 182 -7.62 17.95 -31.40
N ASN A 183 -8.93 17.87 -31.20
CA ASN A 183 -9.68 18.88 -30.47
C ASN A 183 -9.60 18.65 -28.96
N ARG A 184 -9.89 19.68 -28.15
CA ARG A 184 -9.84 19.61 -26.68
C ARG A 184 -10.61 18.42 -26.06
N ALA A 185 -11.75 18.06 -26.65
CA ALA A 185 -12.55 16.91 -26.22
C ALA A 185 -11.87 15.55 -26.49
N ASP A 186 -11.12 15.45 -27.60
CA ASP A 186 -10.38 14.23 -27.95
C ASP A 186 -9.22 14.00 -26.97
N ILE A 187 -8.57 15.10 -26.57
CA ILE A 187 -7.53 15.13 -25.54
C ILE A 187 -8.12 14.69 -24.20
N GLU A 188 -9.17 15.37 -23.72
CA GLU A 188 -9.78 15.09 -22.42
C GLU A 188 -10.28 13.64 -22.32
N SER A 189 -10.83 13.11 -23.42
CA SER A 189 -11.23 11.71 -23.53
C SER A 189 -10.05 10.74 -23.40
N ALA A 190 -8.93 11.01 -24.07
CA ALA A 190 -7.73 10.18 -23.98
C ALA A 190 -7.15 10.18 -22.55
N VAL A 191 -7.09 11.36 -21.92
CA VAL A 191 -6.61 11.53 -20.54
C VAL A 191 -7.45 10.73 -19.55
N ARG A 192 -8.77 10.85 -19.67
CA ARG A 192 -9.70 10.14 -18.78
C ARG A 192 -9.59 8.62 -18.95
N ARG A 193 -9.34 8.14 -20.18
CA ARG A 193 -9.13 6.73 -20.47
C ARG A 193 -7.83 6.19 -19.84
N VAL A 194 -6.73 6.89 -20.03
CA VAL A 194 -5.42 6.57 -19.40
C VAL A 194 -5.56 6.52 -17.88
N GLY A 195 -6.28 7.48 -17.29
CA GLY A 195 -6.53 7.50 -15.85
C GLY A 195 -7.41 6.38 -15.32
N VAL A 196 -8.21 5.70 -16.17
CA VAL A 196 -8.98 4.51 -15.81
C VAL A 196 -8.12 3.26 -15.95
N ASP A 197 -7.32 3.14 -17.01
CA ASP A 197 -6.49 1.96 -17.27
C ASP A 197 -5.40 1.77 -16.20
N ILE A 198 -4.84 2.87 -15.65
CA ILE A 198 -3.90 2.83 -14.52
C ILE A 198 -4.54 2.27 -13.24
N LEU A 199 -5.84 2.53 -13.02
CA LEU A 199 -6.57 2.08 -11.82
C LEU A 199 -6.96 0.60 -11.86
N LEU A 200 -7.12 0.04 -13.06
CA LEU A 200 -7.54 -1.35 -13.26
C LEU A 200 -6.38 -2.35 -13.11
N SER A 201 -5.14 -1.88 -13.04
CA SER A 201 -3.97 -2.74 -12.90
C SER A 201 -3.98 -3.45 -11.54
N PRO A 202 -3.86 -4.79 -11.51
CA PRO A 202 -4.62 -5.68 -10.64
C PRO A 202 -3.95 -5.88 -9.27
N LEU A 203 -3.93 -4.84 -8.45
CA LEU A 203 -3.20 -4.86 -7.17
C LEU A 203 -3.99 -5.52 -6.04
N THR A 204 -5.32 -5.53 -6.13
CA THR A 204 -6.22 -6.00 -5.08
C THR A 204 -6.19 -7.52 -4.89
N ASP A 205 -6.05 -8.29 -5.97
CA ASP A 205 -6.14 -9.76 -5.92
C ASP A 205 -4.91 -10.38 -5.23
N TYR A 206 -3.71 -9.84 -5.47
CA TYR A 206 -2.49 -10.28 -4.81
C TYR A 206 -2.50 -10.03 -3.29
N ILE A 207 -3.13 -8.93 -2.84
CA ILE A 207 -3.27 -8.62 -1.42
C ILE A 207 -4.15 -9.67 -0.72
N TYR A 208 -5.25 -10.10 -1.33
CA TYR A 208 -6.11 -11.13 -0.75
C TYR A 208 -5.41 -12.49 -0.67
N ILE A 209 -4.64 -12.85 -1.69
CA ILE A 209 -3.82 -14.08 -1.68
C ILE A 209 -2.81 -14.04 -0.53
N LEU A 210 -2.12 -12.92 -0.32
CA LEU A 210 -1.15 -12.76 0.77
C LEU A 210 -1.82 -12.85 2.16
N HIS A 211 -3.03 -12.31 2.32
CA HIS A 211 -3.80 -12.49 3.55
C HIS A 211 -4.18 -13.95 3.79
N GLY A 212 -4.59 -14.68 2.75
CA GLY A 212 -4.86 -16.12 2.84
C GLY A 212 -3.63 -16.93 3.24
N LEU A 213 -2.48 -16.64 2.63
CA LEU A 213 -1.20 -17.28 2.97
C LEU A 213 -0.78 -16.97 4.42
N ASN A 214 -0.93 -15.74 4.87
CA ASN A 214 -0.61 -15.38 6.26
C ASN A 214 -1.54 -16.09 7.26
N GLY A 215 -2.82 -16.26 6.92
CA GLY A 215 -3.76 -17.06 7.72
C GLY A 215 -3.40 -18.54 7.78
N ALA A 216 -3.02 -19.14 6.65
CA ALA A 216 -2.53 -20.52 6.60
C ALA A 216 -1.25 -20.70 7.42
N ALA A 217 -0.33 -19.74 7.34
CA ALA A 217 0.91 -19.75 8.13
C ALA A 217 0.62 -19.64 9.63
N LEU A 218 -0.35 -18.80 10.05
CA LEU A 218 -0.77 -18.70 11.45
C LEU A 218 -1.31 -20.04 11.99
N LEU A 219 -2.18 -20.71 11.22
CA LEU A 219 -2.69 -22.02 11.61
C LEU A 219 -1.57 -23.06 11.72
N GLY A 220 -0.60 -23.02 10.80
CA GLY A 220 0.57 -23.89 10.84
C GLY A 220 1.45 -23.65 12.07
N THR A 221 1.79 -22.39 12.38
CA THR A 221 2.75 -22.05 13.45
C THR A 221 2.13 -22.11 14.85
N VAL A 222 0.86 -21.72 15.00
CA VAL A 222 0.13 -21.81 16.27
C VAL A 222 -0.33 -23.24 16.52
N GLY A 223 -0.72 -23.97 15.46
CA GLY A 223 -1.18 -25.36 15.53
C GLY A 223 -0.05 -26.38 15.75
N LEU A 224 1.17 -26.10 15.30
CA LEU A 224 2.30 -27.04 15.42
C LEU A 224 2.60 -27.46 16.86
N PRO A 225 2.75 -26.53 17.83
CA PRO A 225 2.93 -26.90 19.23
C PRO A 225 1.75 -27.72 19.76
N LEU A 226 0.51 -27.33 19.43
CA LEU A 226 -0.69 -28.06 19.85
C LEU A 226 -0.69 -29.51 19.34
N LEU A 227 -0.28 -29.72 18.09
CA LEU A 227 -0.19 -31.05 17.48
C LEU A 227 0.98 -31.87 18.05
N LEU A 228 2.12 -31.25 18.30
CA LEU A 228 3.27 -31.93 18.91
C LEU A 228 2.93 -32.38 20.34
N PHE A 229 2.25 -31.55 21.14
CA PHE A 229 1.74 -31.96 22.45
C PHE A 229 0.62 -32.99 22.38
N TRP A 230 -0.05 -33.16 21.24
CA TRP A 230 -1.04 -34.23 21.07
C TRP A 230 -0.39 -35.59 20.86
N ILE A 231 0.74 -35.62 20.13
CA ILE A 231 1.38 -36.86 19.66
C ILE A 231 2.36 -37.45 20.71
N PHE A 232 2.92 -36.61 21.57
CA PHE A 232 3.82 -36.99 22.67
C PHE A 232 3.08 -36.99 24.00
#